data_AF-A0A7S1MNZ9-F1
#
_entry.id   AF-A0A7S1MNZ9-F1
#
_cell.length_a   1.000
_cell.length_b   1.000
_cell.length_c   1.000
_cell.angle_alpha   90.00
_cell.angle_beta   90.00
_cell.angle_gamma   90.00
#
_symmetry.space_group_name_H-M   'P 1'
#
loop_
_entity.id
_entity.type
_entity.pdbx_description
1 polymer ?
#
loop_
_entity_poly.entity_id
_entity_poly.type
_entity_poly.pdbx_seq_one_letter_code
_entity_poly.pdbx_strand_id
1 'polypeptide(L)'
;VLGKAHKVLVPYCSSDAHMGNAIVGGVPYRGAVIVESVLKDLVKKTELGGQKGQQVIFGGISAGARGAMVHLDYVQEYIAHGGAQHEVEVLGLLDSPLWMDVPPMPRAAEFDGFRHSCRSVHKYFNVTLLGKECAQSFPAHQKFKCLMGQHRLPTIKAKYFLVAS
;
A
#
# COMPACT_ATOMS: atom_id res chain seq x y z
N VAL A 1 -22.91 -8.79 -2.37
CA VAL A 1 -22.51 -8.92 -0.95
C VAL A 1 -22.19 -7.57 -0.28
N LEU A 2 -21.37 -6.68 -0.87
CA LEU A 2 -20.98 -5.40 -0.25
C LEU A 2 -21.91 -4.20 -0.49
N GLY A 3 -23.16 -4.42 -0.90
CA GLY A 3 -24.08 -3.35 -1.31
C GLY A 3 -24.43 -2.35 -0.20
N LYS A 4 -24.38 -2.79 1.07
CA LYS A 4 -24.70 -2.00 2.27
C LYS A 4 -23.47 -1.53 3.06
N ALA A 5 -22.26 -1.78 2.58
CA ALA A 5 -21.04 -1.34 3.27
C ALA A 5 -20.86 0.18 3.16
N HIS A 6 -20.20 0.78 4.15
CA HIS A 6 -19.65 2.13 4.00
C HIS A 6 -18.57 2.11 2.91
N LYS A 7 -18.63 3.06 1.98
CA LYS A 7 -17.73 3.14 0.84
C LYS A 7 -16.88 4.39 0.94
N VAL A 8 -15.57 4.22 0.86
CA VAL A 8 -14.60 5.30 0.87
C VAL A 8 -13.75 5.19 -0.39
N LEU A 9 -13.63 6.30 -1.12
CA LEU A 9 -12.72 6.42 -2.25
C LEU A 9 -11.63 7.42 -1.88
N VAL A 10 -10.37 6.99 -2.00
CA VAL A 10 -9.20 7.86 -1.85
C VAL A 10 -8.63 8.12 -3.24
N PRO A 11 -8.81 9.34 -3.81
CA PRO A 11 -8.25 9.66 -5.10
C PRO A 11 -6.72 9.55 -5.10
N TYR A 12 -6.15 9.04 -6.19
CA TYR A 12 -4.71 8.99 -6.35
C TYR A 12 -4.19 10.33 -6.88
N CYS A 13 -3.67 11.16 -5.98
CA CYS A 13 -3.16 12.50 -6.30
C CYS A 13 -1.67 12.69 -5.95
N SER A 14 -0.99 11.65 -5.48
CA SER A 14 0.37 11.74 -4.93
C SER A 14 1.48 11.25 -5.86
N SER A 15 1.15 10.64 -7.00
CA SER A 15 2.12 10.17 -8.02
C SER A 15 3.22 9.23 -7.49
N ASP A 16 3.01 8.59 -6.34
CA ASP A 16 3.98 7.73 -5.63
C ASP A 16 3.42 6.34 -5.27
N ALA A 17 2.35 5.91 -5.95
CA ALA A 17 1.58 4.70 -5.66
C ALA A 17 1.10 4.59 -4.21
N HIS A 18 0.77 5.72 -3.57
CA HIS A 18 0.38 5.82 -2.17
C HIS A 18 1.49 5.45 -1.16
N MET A 19 2.75 5.36 -1.56
CA MET A 19 3.83 4.84 -0.69
C MET A 19 4.76 5.91 -0.12
N GLY A 20 4.75 7.10 -0.73
CA GLY A 20 5.75 8.13 -0.49
C GLY A 20 5.46 9.03 0.71
N ASN A 21 6.55 9.57 1.27
CA ASN A 21 6.52 10.67 2.22
C ASN A 21 7.76 11.56 2.04
N ALA A 22 7.83 12.23 0.90
CA ALA A 22 8.94 13.10 0.52
C ALA A 22 8.46 14.37 -0.18
N ILE A 23 9.37 15.33 -0.31
CA ILE A 23 9.24 16.48 -1.20
C ILE A 23 10.45 16.44 -2.14
N VAL A 24 10.21 16.32 -3.45
CA VAL A 24 11.26 16.22 -4.46
C VAL A 24 11.07 17.34 -5.46
N GLY A 25 12.06 18.22 -5.59
CA GLY A 25 11.98 19.38 -6.50
C GLY A 25 10.80 20.32 -6.20
N GLY A 26 10.41 20.44 -4.92
CA GLY A 26 9.24 21.23 -4.51
C GLY A 26 7.88 20.54 -4.67
N VAL A 27 7.84 19.33 -5.27
CA VAL A 27 6.60 18.56 -5.44
C VAL A 27 6.42 17.58 -4.27
N PRO A 28 5.26 17.60 -3.58
CA PRO A 28 4.99 16.70 -2.47
C PRO A 28 4.52 15.32 -2.95
N TYR A 29 5.22 14.26 -2.54
CA TYR A 29 4.85 12.86 -2.72
C TYR A 29 4.46 12.30 -1.35
N ARG A 30 3.16 12.39 -1.04
CA ARG A 30 2.61 12.21 0.33
C ARG A 30 1.61 11.08 0.44
N GLY A 31 1.70 10.10 -0.46
CA GLY A 31 0.78 8.98 -0.54
C GLY A 31 0.58 8.24 0.78
N ALA A 32 1.68 7.96 1.50
CA ALA A 32 1.61 7.25 2.77
C ALA A 32 0.87 8.06 3.84
N VAL A 33 1.15 9.37 3.90
CA VAL A 33 0.52 10.31 4.84
C VAL A 33 -0.96 10.46 4.55
N ILE A 34 -1.35 10.51 3.27
CA ILE A 34 -2.76 10.58 2.85
C ILE A 34 -3.52 9.35 3.35
N VAL A 35 -3.01 8.14 3.09
CA VAL A 35 -3.65 6.88 3.51
C VAL A 35 -3.83 6.82 5.02
N GLU A 36 -2.76 7.07 5.78
CA GLU A 36 -2.79 7.06 7.24
C GLU A 36 -3.79 8.09 7.78
N SER A 37 -3.79 9.30 7.21
CA SER A 37 -4.64 10.39 7.66
C SER A 37 -6.12 10.12 7.38
N VAL A 38 -6.46 9.55 6.21
CA VAL A 38 -7.84 9.14 5.90
C VAL A 38 -8.33 8.09 6.89
N LEU A 39 -7.54 7.06 7.18
CA LEU A 39 -7.95 6.02 8.14
C LEU A 39 -8.16 6.60 9.55
N LYS A 40 -7.24 7.46 10.01
CA LYS A 40 -7.40 8.18 11.29
C LYS A 40 -8.64 9.07 11.32
N ASP A 41 -8.93 9.76 10.22
CA ASP A 41 -10.08 10.65 10.11
C ASP A 41 -11.41 9.87 10.07
N LEU A 42 -11.44 8.72 9.40
CA LEU A 42 -12.60 7.82 9.39
C LEU A 42 -12.94 7.32 10.79
N VAL A 43 -11.95 6.93 11.60
CA VAL A 43 -12.17 6.53 12.99
C VAL A 43 -12.78 7.66 13.81
N LYS A 44 -12.37 8.92 13.59
CA LYS A 44 -12.87 10.07 14.33
C LYS A 44 -14.25 10.54 13.90
N LYS A 45 -14.57 10.41 12.62
CA LYS A 45 -15.80 10.95 12.01
C LYS A 45 -16.89 9.90 11.80
N THR A 46 -16.59 8.64 12.02
CA THR A 46 -17.51 7.51 11.82
C THR A 46 -17.40 6.53 12.98
N GLU A 47 -18.21 5.48 12.95
CA GLU A 47 -18.20 4.40 13.95
C GLU A 47 -17.11 3.33 13.70
N LEU A 48 -16.13 3.58 12.82
CA LEU A 48 -15.06 2.63 12.53
C LEU A 48 -14.21 2.38 13.79
N GLY A 49 -14.17 1.14 14.26
CA GLY A 49 -13.50 0.74 15.49
C GLY A 49 -14.29 1.07 16.76
N GLY A 50 -15.54 1.54 16.64
CA GLY A 50 -16.44 1.83 17.76
C GLY A 50 -17.18 0.60 18.30
N GLN A 51 -17.22 -0.51 17.53
CA GLN A 51 -17.89 -1.75 17.93
C GLN A 51 -17.03 -2.98 17.65
N LYS A 52 -17.17 -4.02 18.49
CA LYS A 52 -16.48 -5.30 18.28
C LYS A 52 -16.98 -5.98 17.01
N GLY A 53 -16.06 -6.67 16.32
CA GLY A 53 -16.39 -7.49 15.14
C GLY A 53 -16.55 -6.71 13.83
N GLN A 54 -16.16 -5.42 13.82
CA GLN A 54 -16.11 -4.64 12.58
C GLN A 54 -14.97 -5.12 11.68
N GLN A 55 -15.16 -4.93 10.37
CA GLN A 55 -14.20 -5.32 9.35
C GLN A 55 -13.95 -4.15 8.40
N VAL A 56 -12.73 -4.06 7.88
CA VAL A 56 -12.35 -3.15 6.81
C VAL A 56 -11.78 -3.95 5.65
N ILE A 57 -12.37 -3.77 4.47
CA ILE A 57 -11.77 -4.22 3.22
C ILE A 57 -10.93 -3.05 2.69
N PHE A 58 -9.62 -3.19 2.79
CA PHE A 58 -8.65 -2.20 2.33
C PHE A 58 -8.01 -2.68 1.02
N GLY A 59 -8.06 -1.86 -0.01
CA GLY A 59 -7.72 -2.33 -1.34
C GLY A 59 -7.60 -1.22 -2.38
N GLY A 60 -7.34 -1.63 -3.60
CA GLY A 60 -7.22 -0.74 -4.74
C GLY A 60 -7.00 -1.50 -6.04
N ILE A 61 -6.84 -0.73 -7.11
CA ILE A 61 -6.62 -1.23 -8.48
C ILE A 61 -5.31 -0.63 -9.00
N SER A 62 -4.50 -1.43 -9.69
CA SER A 62 -3.25 -0.99 -10.33
C SER A 62 -2.30 -0.30 -9.33
N ALA A 63 -1.94 0.97 -9.53
CA ALA A 63 -1.12 1.74 -8.58
C ALA A 63 -1.74 1.83 -7.18
N GLY A 64 -3.08 1.86 -7.08
CA GLY A 64 -3.81 1.82 -5.82
C GLY A 64 -3.66 0.47 -5.11
N ALA A 65 -3.69 -0.64 -5.85
CA ALA A 65 -3.46 -1.98 -5.30
C ALA A 65 -2.03 -2.15 -4.79
N ARG A 66 -1.05 -1.60 -5.52
CA ARG A 66 0.34 -1.56 -5.07
C ARG A 66 0.49 -0.79 -3.76
N GLY A 67 -0.13 0.38 -3.67
CA GLY A 67 -0.20 1.14 -2.44
C GLY A 67 -0.83 0.35 -1.31
N ALA A 68 -2.02 -0.22 -1.57
CA ALA A 68 -2.72 -1.01 -0.58
C ALA A 68 -1.87 -2.18 -0.06
N MET A 69 -1.15 -2.87 -0.95
CA MET A 69 -0.24 -3.98 -0.62
C MET A 69 0.85 -3.59 0.40
N VAL A 70 1.51 -2.43 0.23
CA VAL A 70 2.58 -2.04 1.17
C VAL A 70 2.03 -1.56 2.51
N HIS A 71 0.81 -1.01 2.50
CA HIS A 71 0.11 -0.49 3.68
C HIS A 71 -0.59 -1.57 4.51
N LEU A 72 -0.94 -2.72 3.93
CA LEU A 72 -1.95 -3.62 4.49
C LEU A 72 -1.67 -4.06 5.94
N ASP A 73 -0.40 -4.38 6.26
CA ASP A 73 0.00 -4.77 7.63
C ASP A 73 0.00 -3.61 8.64
N TYR A 74 -0.08 -2.36 8.17
CA TYR A 74 -0.05 -1.14 8.99
C TYR A 74 -1.45 -0.53 9.21
N VAL A 75 -2.47 -0.98 8.48
CA VAL A 75 -3.83 -0.42 8.55
C VAL A 75 -4.41 -0.50 9.96
N GLN A 76 -4.23 -1.63 10.66
CA GLN A 76 -4.70 -1.79 12.03
C GLN A 76 -4.03 -0.80 12.99
N GLU A 77 -2.75 -0.50 12.79
CA GLU A 77 -2.02 0.51 13.56
C GLU A 77 -2.57 1.92 13.28
N TYR A 78 -2.87 2.25 12.03
CA TYR A 78 -3.48 3.54 11.67
C TYR A 78 -4.86 3.73 12.29
N ILE A 79 -5.69 2.68 12.26
CA ILE A 79 -7.03 2.67 12.89
C ILE A 79 -6.90 2.85 14.41
N ALA A 80 -6.00 2.12 15.06
CA ALA A 80 -5.72 2.27 16.49
C ALA A 80 -5.26 3.69 16.85
N HIS A 81 -4.32 4.25 16.08
CA HIS A 81 -3.86 5.63 16.25
C HIS A 81 -4.94 6.69 15.94
N GLY A 82 -6.01 6.30 15.24
CA GLY A 82 -7.19 7.13 15.02
C GLY A 82 -8.07 7.28 16.26
N GLY A 83 -7.92 6.40 17.25
CA GLY A 83 -8.75 6.37 18.46
C GLY A 83 -9.78 5.23 18.50
N ALA A 84 -9.60 4.17 17.70
CA ALA A 84 -10.50 3.03 17.71
C ALA A 84 -10.51 2.35 19.08
N GLN A 85 -11.71 2.03 19.58
CA GLN A 85 -11.90 1.40 20.89
C GLN A 85 -11.79 -0.13 20.82
N HIS A 86 -11.97 -0.69 19.62
CA HIS A 86 -11.91 -2.12 19.35
C HIS A 86 -11.04 -2.42 18.14
N GLU A 87 -10.46 -3.61 18.13
CA GLU A 87 -9.73 -4.14 16.97
C GLU A 87 -10.70 -4.34 15.79
N VAL A 88 -10.21 -4.05 14.58
CA VAL A 88 -10.95 -4.17 13.33
C VAL A 88 -10.27 -5.23 12.47
N GLU A 89 -11.02 -6.20 11.95
CA GLU A 89 -10.42 -7.18 11.04
C GLU A 89 -10.07 -6.48 9.71
N VAL A 90 -8.79 -6.45 9.38
CA VAL A 90 -8.29 -5.89 8.11
C VAL A 90 -8.20 -7.01 7.06
N LEU A 91 -8.92 -6.83 5.96
CA LEU A 91 -8.92 -7.72 4.80
C LEU A 91 -8.42 -6.96 3.56
N GLY A 92 -7.49 -7.54 2.81
CA GLY A 92 -6.97 -6.97 1.57
C GLY A 92 -7.82 -7.31 0.36
N LEU A 93 -8.03 -6.34 -0.54
CA LEU A 93 -8.50 -6.59 -1.91
C LEU A 93 -7.53 -5.93 -2.89
N LEU A 94 -6.66 -6.73 -3.49
CA LEU A 94 -5.56 -6.24 -4.30
C LEU A 94 -5.80 -6.63 -5.77
N ASP A 95 -6.18 -5.66 -6.59
CA ASP A 95 -6.40 -5.86 -8.03
C ASP A 95 -5.22 -5.33 -8.86
N SER A 96 -4.55 -6.24 -9.54
CA SER A 96 -3.37 -6.01 -10.38
C SER A 96 -2.15 -5.40 -9.62
N PRO A 97 -1.79 -5.88 -8.41
CA PRO A 97 -0.61 -5.37 -7.68
C PRO A 97 0.70 -6.06 -8.12
N LEU A 98 0.62 -7.18 -8.86
CA LEU A 98 1.69 -8.16 -9.03
C LEU A 98 2.75 -7.71 -10.04
N TRP A 99 3.54 -6.71 -9.68
CA TRP A 99 4.73 -6.36 -10.45
C TRP A 99 5.82 -7.42 -10.28
N MET A 100 6.19 -8.02 -11.40
CA MET A 100 7.21 -9.07 -11.48
C MET A 100 8.60 -8.47 -11.66
N ASP A 101 9.60 -9.05 -10.99
CA ASP A 101 11.00 -8.68 -11.03
C ASP A 101 11.73 -9.36 -12.20
N VAL A 102 11.20 -9.13 -13.40
CA VAL A 102 11.72 -9.64 -14.67
C VAL A 102 12.26 -8.50 -15.54
N PRO A 103 13.29 -8.73 -16.36
CA PRO A 103 13.74 -7.74 -17.33
C PRO A 103 12.61 -7.34 -18.30
N PRO A 104 12.54 -6.07 -18.74
CA PRO A 104 11.61 -5.68 -19.78
C PRO A 104 11.92 -6.41 -21.10
N MET A 105 10.91 -6.53 -21.96
CA MET A 105 11.12 -7.14 -23.28
C MET A 105 12.16 -6.34 -24.08
N PRO A 106 13.11 -6.99 -24.79
CA PRO A 106 14.21 -6.30 -25.48
C PRO A 106 13.79 -5.23 -26.51
N ARG A 107 12.54 -5.26 -26.98
CA ARG A 107 11.98 -4.29 -27.95
C ARG A 107 11.09 -3.22 -27.33
N ALA A 108 10.93 -3.20 -26.01
CA ALA A 108 10.20 -2.15 -25.29
C ALA A 108 11.14 -0.97 -25.05
N ALA A 109 11.46 -0.21 -26.11
CA ALA A 109 12.47 0.85 -26.08
C ALA A 109 12.19 1.99 -25.08
N GLU A 110 10.97 2.08 -24.55
CA GLU A 110 10.52 3.18 -23.68
C GLU A 110 10.24 2.75 -22.23
N PHE A 111 10.40 1.47 -21.89
CA PHE A 111 10.09 0.97 -20.55
C PHE A 111 11.31 0.32 -19.88
N ASP A 112 11.92 1.04 -18.93
CA ASP A 112 13.07 0.61 -18.14
C ASP A 112 12.79 -0.55 -17.17
N GLY A 113 11.54 -1.02 -17.10
CA GLY A 113 11.11 -2.13 -16.26
C GLY A 113 10.68 -1.73 -14.85
N PHE A 114 9.81 -2.54 -14.24
CA PHE A 114 9.29 -2.31 -12.89
C PHE A 114 10.37 -2.25 -11.81
N ARG A 115 11.45 -3.03 -11.98
CA ARG A 115 12.63 -2.98 -11.10
C ARG A 115 13.21 -1.56 -11.03
N HIS A 116 13.38 -0.91 -12.18
CA HIS A 116 13.89 0.46 -12.23
C HIS A 116 12.92 1.41 -11.50
N SER A 117 11.63 1.34 -11.82
CA SER A 117 10.60 2.21 -11.21
C SER A 117 10.55 2.06 -9.69
N CYS A 118 10.53 0.83 -9.15
CA CYS A 118 10.49 0.57 -7.71
C CYS A 118 11.77 1.06 -7.02
N ARG A 119 12.95 0.86 -7.62
CA ARG A 119 14.22 1.37 -7.09
C ARG A 119 14.22 2.90 -7.02
N SER A 120 13.73 3.57 -8.07
CA SER A 120 13.63 5.02 -8.12
C SER A 120 12.64 5.55 -7.07
N VAL A 121 11.44 4.97 -6.98
CA VAL A 121 10.45 5.34 -5.95
C VAL A 121 11.02 5.16 -4.53
N HIS A 122 11.65 4.02 -4.23
CA HIS A 122 12.27 3.79 -2.93
C HIS A 122 13.36 4.81 -2.60
N LYS A 123 14.18 5.17 -3.60
CA LYS A 123 15.28 6.14 -3.45
C LYS A 123 14.79 7.56 -3.23
N TYR A 124 13.80 8.01 -4.01
CA TYR A 124 13.42 9.43 -4.06
C TYR A 124 12.22 9.77 -3.17
N PHE A 125 11.31 8.83 -2.93
CA PHE A 125 10.04 9.14 -2.24
C PHE A 125 10.00 8.74 -0.76
N ASN A 126 11.15 8.41 -0.17
CA ASN A 126 11.29 8.11 1.26
C ASN A 126 10.28 7.03 1.73
N VAL A 127 10.20 5.94 0.97
CA VAL A 127 9.26 4.85 1.28
C VAL A 127 9.80 3.99 2.41
N THR A 128 9.08 3.95 3.54
CA THR A 128 9.46 3.20 4.75
C THR A 128 8.64 1.91 4.94
N LEU A 129 7.53 1.78 4.21
CA LEU A 129 6.52 0.71 4.34
C LEU A 129 6.93 -0.59 3.65
N LEU A 130 8.07 -1.14 4.04
CA LEU A 130 8.65 -2.31 3.35
C LEU A 130 8.20 -3.64 3.95
N GLY A 131 7.57 -3.63 5.12
CA GLY A 131 7.32 -4.82 5.92
C GLY A 131 8.62 -5.38 6.51
N LYS A 132 8.58 -5.75 7.79
CA LYS A 132 9.77 -6.22 8.51
C LYS A 132 10.39 -7.46 7.86
N GLU A 133 9.57 -8.46 7.56
CA GLU A 133 10.00 -9.75 7.02
C GLU A 133 10.56 -9.63 5.59
N CYS A 134 9.88 -8.89 4.70
CA CYS A 134 10.41 -8.64 3.37
C CYS A 134 11.72 -7.84 3.43
N ALA A 135 11.78 -6.77 4.23
CA ALA A 135 12.98 -5.94 4.31
C ALA A 135 14.19 -6.71 4.89
N GLN A 136 13.97 -7.73 5.72
CA GLN A 136 15.01 -8.61 6.25
C GLN A 136 15.51 -9.64 5.22
N SER A 137 14.72 -9.93 4.18
CA SER A 137 15.07 -10.88 3.11
C SER A 137 16.06 -10.29 2.10
N PHE A 138 16.35 -8.99 2.17
CA PHE A 138 17.19 -8.31 1.19
C PHE A 138 18.26 -7.41 1.84
N PRO A 139 19.47 -7.32 1.25
CA PRO A 139 20.45 -6.33 1.66
C PRO A 139 19.93 -4.91 1.41
N ALA A 140 20.50 -3.91 2.10
CA ALA A 140 20.03 -2.52 2.06
C ALA A 140 19.78 -1.96 0.65
N HIS A 141 20.68 -2.23 -0.30
CA HIS A 141 20.58 -1.75 -1.68
C HIS A 141 19.48 -2.44 -2.53
N GLN A 142 18.88 -3.53 -2.04
CA GLN A 142 17.81 -4.27 -2.71
C GLN A 142 16.46 -4.21 -1.98
N LYS A 143 16.38 -3.46 -0.86
CA LYS A 143 15.13 -3.31 -0.09
C LYS A 143 13.95 -2.78 -0.91
N PHE A 144 14.20 -2.06 -2.01
CA PHE A 144 13.18 -1.63 -2.96
C PHE A 144 12.36 -2.80 -3.57
N LYS A 145 12.88 -4.03 -3.55
CA LYS A 145 12.16 -5.23 -3.99
C LYS A 145 10.87 -5.45 -3.21
N CYS A 146 10.79 -4.97 -1.96
CA CYS A 146 9.57 -5.01 -1.15
C CYS A 146 8.46 -4.07 -1.64
N LEU A 147 8.70 -3.27 -2.69
CA LEU A 147 7.66 -2.51 -3.39
C LEU A 147 7.07 -3.28 -4.59
N MET A 148 7.59 -4.48 -4.88
CA MET A 148 7.17 -5.34 -5.98
C MET A 148 6.32 -6.48 -5.44
N GLY A 149 5.20 -6.76 -6.11
CA GLY A 149 4.25 -7.79 -5.68
C GLY A 149 4.89 -9.16 -5.51
N GLN A 150 5.80 -9.54 -6.41
CA GLN A 150 6.50 -10.83 -6.36
C GLN A 150 7.17 -11.09 -5.00
N HIS A 151 7.74 -10.06 -4.36
CA HIS A 151 8.51 -10.21 -3.12
C HIS A 151 7.71 -9.82 -1.88
N ARG A 152 6.79 -8.85 -2.00
CA ARG A 152 6.02 -8.36 -0.85
C ARG A 152 4.87 -9.28 -0.48
N LEU A 153 4.07 -9.73 -1.46
CA LEU A 153 2.84 -10.51 -1.22
C LEU A 153 3.06 -11.77 -0.34
N PRO A 154 4.15 -12.55 -0.50
CA PRO A 154 4.40 -13.71 0.36
C PRO A 154 4.64 -13.38 1.84
N THR A 155 4.95 -12.13 2.17
CA THR A 155 5.33 -11.68 3.52
C THR A 155 4.24 -10.85 4.22
N ILE A 156 3.12 -10.63 3.56
CA ILE A 156 1.97 -9.91 4.13
C ILE A 156 1.26 -10.83 5.11
N LYS A 157 0.95 -10.30 6.30
CA LYS A 157 0.32 -11.05 7.38
C LYS A 157 -1.20 -10.96 7.34
N ALA A 158 -1.73 -9.80 6.95
CA ALA A 158 -3.16 -9.62 6.77
C ALA A 158 -3.69 -10.57 5.68
N LYS A 159 -4.91 -11.10 5.86
CA LYS A 159 -5.56 -11.91 4.82
C LYS A 159 -5.88 -11.00 3.64
N TYR A 160 -5.68 -11.47 2.42
CA TYR A 160 -6.03 -10.72 1.22
C TYR A 160 -6.56 -11.60 0.10
N PHE A 161 -7.37 -11.01 -0.76
CA PHE A 161 -7.77 -11.57 -2.04
C PHE A 161 -6.97 -10.88 -3.15
N LEU A 162 -6.33 -11.67 -4.00
CA LEU A 162 -5.52 -11.21 -5.13
C LEU A 162 -6.28 -11.43 -6.44
N VAL A 163 -6.47 -10.35 -7.20
CA VAL A 163 -6.82 -10.40 -8.62
C VAL A 163 -5.58 -9.96 -9.38
N ALA A 164 -5.06 -10.77 -10.30
CA ALA A 164 -3.87 -10.44 -11.07
C ALA A 164 -4.02 -10.92 -12.51
N SER A 165 -3.64 -10.06 -13.46
CA SER A 165 -3.54 -10.33 -14.89
C SER A 165 -2.17 -9.93 -15.41
#